data_AF-A0A444U906-F1
#
_entry.id   AF-A0A444U906-F1
#
_cell.length_a   1.000
_cell.length_b   1.000
_cell.length_c   1.000
_cell.angle_alpha   90.00
_cell.angle_beta   90.00
_cell.angle_gamma   90.00
#
_symmetry.space_group_name_H-M   'P 1'
#
loop_
_entity.id
_entity.type
_entity.pdbx_description
1 polymer ?
#
loop_
_entity_poly.entity_id
_entity_poly.type
_entity_poly.pdbx_seq_one_letter_code
_entity_poly.pdbx_strand_id
1 'polypeptide(L)'
;MELEKEVKKITLGHETGSGAQCLKCKDKCEGFELHFWRKICRNCKCGLEDHDVQTTTEDDKKIGKLLEDTKYTSLIAKLKTDGVHHYKRNVVTMTNPVAAKKDVAITAVTYEWTPPVPNQALAVRYIELLPKEKQPVAGTVGAVYRKKQMAKQLPEHDQDPTKCHELSPNEVKQMQQFVKKYKEEALGVGDIKVPEEMEVQNKEKGASEAGDRGTTAVVGALGNKTAPSTGAAYEQNSIVGWMLFM
;
A
#
# COMPACT_ATOMS: atom_id res chain seq x y z
N MET A 1 4.03 28.84 -38.40
CA MET A 1 2.67 28.53 -37.91
C MET A 1 2.67 27.07 -37.48
N GLU A 2 3.10 26.77 -36.25
CA GLU A 2 2.99 25.44 -35.61
C GLU A 2 3.01 25.63 -34.09
N LEU A 3 1.92 26.16 -33.52
CA LEU A 3 1.73 26.31 -32.06
C LEU A 3 0.57 25.43 -31.56
N GLU A 4 0.38 24.24 -32.14
CA GLU A 4 -0.78 23.38 -31.84
C GLU A 4 -0.45 22.06 -31.13
N LYS A 5 0.74 21.90 -30.54
CA LYS A 5 1.10 20.66 -29.84
C LYS A 5 1.35 20.88 -28.36
N GLU A 6 0.31 21.20 -27.60
CA GLU A 6 0.21 20.82 -26.17
C GLU A 6 -1.15 21.17 -25.52
N VAL A 7 -2.27 20.96 -26.21
CA VAL A 7 -3.56 20.92 -25.52
C VAL A 7 -3.61 19.61 -24.73
N LYS A 8 -3.14 19.64 -23.48
CA LYS A 8 -3.40 18.55 -22.52
C LYS A 8 -4.90 18.30 -22.53
N LYS A 9 -5.31 17.07 -22.83
CA LYS A 9 -6.72 16.66 -22.82
C LYS A 9 -7.29 16.97 -21.44
N ILE A 10 -8.04 18.06 -21.32
CA ILE A 10 -8.70 18.47 -20.07
C ILE A 10 -9.92 17.55 -19.94
N THR A 11 -9.75 16.50 -19.14
CA THR A 11 -10.88 15.68 -18.71
C THR A 11 -11.61 16.43 -17.60
N LEU A 12 -12.91 16.65 -17.77
CA LEU A 12 -13.74 17.20 -16.69
C LEU A 12 -13.68 16.22 -15.52
N GLY A 13 -13.51 16.69 -14.28
CA GLY A 13 -13.39 15.81 -13.11
C GLY A 13 -14.58 14.84 -12.92
N HIS A 14 -15.71 15.10 -13.59
CA HIS A 14 -16.91 14.27 -13.62
C HIS A 14 -16.82 13.06 -14.56
N GLU A 15 -15.86 13.07 -15.49
CA GLU A 15 -15.61 12.00 -16.44
C GLU A 15 -14.55 11.02 -15.91
N THR A 16 -13.87 11.37 -14.81
CA THR A 16 -12.87 10.51 -14.17
C THR A 16 -13.50 9.19 -13.75
N GLY A 17 -13.05 8.11 -14.40
CA GLY A 17 -13.54 6.77 -14.14
C GLY A 17 -14.84 6.42 -14.85
N SER A 18 -15.38 7.28 -15.72
CA SER A 18 -16.60 7.00 -16.49
C SER A 18 -16.48 5.66 -17.24
N GLY A 19 -17.52 4.83 -17.16
CA GLY A 19 -17.56 3.50 -17.75
C GLY A 19 -16.85 2.40 -16.95
N ALA A 20 -16.18 2.70 -15.83
CA ALA A 20 -15.47 1.68 -15.06
C ALA A 20 -16.42 0.64 -14.46
N GLN A 21 -16.03 -0.64 -14.53
CA GLN A 21 -16.84 -1.75 -14.03
C GLN A 21 -17.07 -1.65 -12.51
N CYS A 22 -18.29 -1.95 -12.06
CA CYS A 22 -18.58 -2.03 -10.64
C CYS A 22 -18.12 -3.38 -10.07
N LEU A 23 -17.25 -3.37 -9.08
CA LEU A 23 -16.71 -4.57 -8.43
C LEU A 23 -17.73 -5.26 -7.52
N LYS A 24 -18.74 -4.52 -7.03
CA LYS A 24 -19.84 -5.06 -6.22
C LYS A 24 -20.98 -5.60 -7.08
N CYS A 25 -21.44 -4.80 -8.05
CA CYS A 25 -22.63 -5.10 -8.85
C CYS A 25 -22.32 -5.94 -10.09
N LYS A 26 -21.06 -6.01 -10.51
CA LYS A 26 -20.61 -6.70 -11.73
C LYS A 26 -21.49 -6.29 -12.91
N ASP A 27 -22.12 -7.24 -13.58
CA ASP A 27 -22.94 -7.05 -14.78
C ASP A 27 -24.24 -6.29 -14.53
N LYS A 28 -24.63 -6.06 -13.26
CA LYS A 28 -25.82 -5.25 -12.91
C LYS A 28 -25.58 -3.74 -13.03
N CYS A 29 -24.36 -3.32 -13.30
CA CYS A 29 -24.00 -1.91 -13.48
C CYS A 29 -23.39 -1.70 -14.86
N GLU A 30 -23.95 -0.79 -15.64
CA GLU A 30 -23.53 -0.46 -17.01
C GLU A 30 -22.18 0.30 -17.08
N GLY A 31 -21.44 0.35 -15.97
CA GLY A 31 -20.26 1.18 -15.80
C GLY A 31 -20.50 2.36 -14.85
N PHE A 32 -19.41 2.95 -14.36
CA PHE A 32 -19.45 4.08 -13.46
C PHE A 32 -19.95 5.33 -14.19
N GLU A 33 -20.89 6.03 -13.58
CA GLU A 33 -21.29 7.37 -14.01
C GLU A 33 -21.46 8.23 -12.76
N LEU A 34 -20.63 9.26 -12.59
CA LEU A 34 -20.59 10.03 -11.35
C LEU A 34 -21.88 10.85 -11.18
N HIS A 35 -22.58 10.63 -10.06
CA HIS A 35 -23.58 11.56 -9.58
C HIS A 35 -22.89 12.73 -8.89
N PHE A 36 -22.95 13.92 -9.51
CA PHE A 36 -22.16 15.08 -9.08
C PHE A 36 -22.31 15.44 -7.60
N TRP A 37 -23.54 15.45 -7.09
CA TRP A 37 -23.79 15.79 -5.69
C TRP A 37 -23.48 14.64 -4.73
N ARG A 38 -24.12 13.47 -4.93
CA ARG A 38 -24.00 12.32 -4.01
C ARG A 38 -22.65 11.60 -4.05
N LYS A 39 -21.80 11.89 -5.05
CA LYS A 39 -20.49 11.24 -5.27
C LYS A 39 -20.55 9.70 -5.35
N ILE A 40 -21.64 9.19 -5.90
CA ILE A 40 -21.90 7.77 -6.14
C ILE A 40 -22.19 7.53 -7.62
N CYS A 41 -22.14 6.28 -8.05
CA CYS A 41 -22.57 5.85 -9.36
C CYS A 41 -24.08 6.11 -9.56
N ARG A 42 -24.47 6.73 -10.68
CA ARG A 42 -25.88 6.93 -11.06
C ARG A 42 -26.58 5.60 -11.33
N ASN A 43 -25.85 4.63 -11.87
CA ASN A 43 -26.38 3.33 -12.29
C ASN A 43 -26.63 2.39 -11.11
N CYS A 44 -25.66 2.23 -10.20
CA CYS A 44 -25.74 1.23 -9.12
C CYS A 44 -25.70 1.79 -7.69
N LYS A 45 -25.57 3.11 -7.52
CA LYS A 45 -25.44 3.80 -6.22
C LYS A 45 -24.21 3.43 -5.38
N CYS A 46 -23.29 2.64 -5.91
CA CYS A 46 -22.01 2.35 -5.25
C CYS A 46 -21.06 3.56 -5.34
N GLY A 47 -20.11 3.67 -4.42
CA GLY A 47 -19.09 4.74 -4.44
C GLY A 47 -18.06 4.56 -5.54
N LEU A 48 -17.24 5.59 -5.82
CA LEU A 48 -16.15 5.51 -6.80
C LEU A 48 -15.17 4.37 -6.50
N GLU A 49 -14.93 4.12 -5.21
CA GLU A 49 -14.06 3.09 -4.68
C GLU A 49 -14.59 1.66 -4.85
N ASP A 50 -15.86 1.52 -5.21
CA ASP A 50 -16.49 0.25 -5.60
C ASP A 50 -16.42 0.00 -7.11
N HIS A 51 -15.82 0.91 -7.87
CA HIS A 51 -15.58 0.77 -9.29
C HIS A 51 -14.08 0.64 -9.58
N ASP A 52 -13.77 -0.06 -10.67
CA ASP A 52 -12.40 -0.27 -11.14
C ASP A 52 -11.82 0.98 -11.85
N VAL A 53 -11.82 2.10 -11.14
CA VAL A 53 -11.27 3.37 -11.62
C VAL A 53 -9.78 3.43 -11.34
N GLN A 54 -8.96 3.68 -12.36
CA GLN A 54 -7.51 3.81 -12.19
C GLN A 54 -7.16 5.13 -11.46
N THR A 55 -6.95 5.07 -10.14
CA THR A 55 -6.61 6.24 -9.29
C THR A 55 -5.17 6.22 -8.78
N THR A 56 -4.38 5.20 -9.13
CA THR A 56 -3.05 4.94 -8.57
C THR A 56 -2.12 6.14 -8.65
N THR A 57 -2.09 6.83 -9.79
CA THR A 57 -1.28 8.05 -9.99
C THR A 57 -1.74 9.21 -9.11
N GLU A 58 -3.04 9.44 -8.99
CA GLU A 58 -3.60 10.51 -8.15
C GLU A 58 -3.38 10.21 -6.67
N ASP A 59 -3.51 8.95 -6.27
CA ASP A 59 -3.24 8.53 -4.89
C ASP A 59 -1.74 8.69 -4.54
N ASP A 60 -0.83 8.46 -5.50
CA ASP A 60 0.59 8.77 -5.30
C ASP A 60 0.85 10.26 -5.16
N LYS A 61 0.13 11.12 -5.89
CA LYS A 61 0.26 12.58 -5.75
C LYS A 61 -0.23 13.03 -4.38
N LYS A 62 -1.34 12.48 -3.88
CA LYS A 62 -1.87 12.81 -2.53
C LYS A 62 -0.85 12.49 -1.45
N ILE A 63 -0.26 11.29 -1.50
CA ILE A 63 0.78 10.89 -0.54
C ILE A 63 2.05 11.72 -0.75
N GLY A 64 2.45 11.97 -2.01
CA GLY A 64 3.60 12.81 -2.32
C GLY A 64 3.46 14.22 -1.72
N LYS A 65 2.29 14.83 -1.87
CA LYS A 65 1.92 16.13 -1.29
C LYS A 65 1.88 16.10 0.24
N LEU A 66 1.42 15.00 0.84
CA LEU A 66 1.44 14.84 2.29
C LEU A 66 2.87 14.81 2.85
N LEU A 67 3.78 14.16 2.13
CA LEU A 67 5.16 13.96 2.56
C LEU A 67 6.11 15.09 2.12
N GLU A 68 5.70 15.94 1.17
CA GLU A 68 6.49 17.11 0.76
C GLU A 68 6.74 18.03 1.96
N ASP A 69 7.94 18.64 1.99
CA ASP A 69 8.43 19.50 3.07
C ASP A 69 8.51 18.83 4.45
N THR A 70 8.53 17.50 4.50
CA THR A 70 8.70 16.75 5.75
C THR A 70 10.05 16.03 5.80
N LYS A 71 10.40 15.45 6.95
CA LYS A 71 11.58 14.58 7.09
C LYS A 71 11.51 13.28 6.27
N TYR A 72 10.35 12.99 5.66
CA TYR A 72 10.08 11.75 4.92
C TYR A 72 10.25 11.89 3.40
N THR A 73 10.99 12.90 2.92
CA THR A 73 11.21 13.13 1.48
C THR A 73 11.83 11.94 0.73
N SER A 74 12.51 11.02 1.43
CA SER A 74 13.06 9.79 0.86
C SER A 74 11.98 8.81 0.32
N LEU A 75 10.74 8.96 0.79
CA LEU A 75 9.58 8.20 0.33
C LEU A 75 8.90 8.81 -0.90
N ILE A 76 9.39 9.95 -1.37
CA ILE A 76 8.90 10.62 -2.57
C ILE A 76 9.82 10.26 -3.74
N ALA A 77 9.24 10.02 -4.92
CA ALA A 77 9.99 9.87 -6.15
C ALA A 77 10.69 11.19 -6.51
N LYS A 78 11.83 11.10 -7.21
CA LYS A 78 12.49 12.28 -7.76
C LYS A 78 11.52 13.03 -8.68
N LEU A 79 11.46 14.35 -8.53
CA LEU A 79 10.64 15.22 -9.37
C LEU A 79 10.88 14.90 -10.86
N LYS A 80 9.79 14.67 -11.58
CA LYS A 80 9.80 14.63 -13.03
C LYS A 80 9.59 16.04 -13.57
N THR A 81 9.60 16.20 -14.89
CA THR A 81 9.42 17.48 -15.59
C THR A 81 8.09 18.19 -15.26
N ASP A 82 7.10 17.47 -14.72
CA ASP A 82 5.80 17.99 -14.34
C ASP A 82 5.79 18.76 -13.00
N GLY A 83 6.89 18.71 -12.23
CA GLY A 83 7.02 19.46 -10.98
C GLY A 83 6.15 18.94 -9.84
N VAL A 84 5.56 17.74 -9.96
CA VAL A 84 4.66 17.18 -8.95
C VAL A 84 5.37 16.06 -8.17
N HIS A 85 5.26 16.12 -6.84
CA HIS A 85 5.75 15.07 -5.96
C HIS A 85 4.84 13.85 -6.01
N HIS A 86 5.43 12.68 -6.30
CA HIS A 86 4.75 11.39 -6.30
C HIS A 86 5.31 10.50 -5.20
N TYR A 87 4.46 9.77 -4.51
CA TYR A 87 4.91 8.71 -3.62
C TYR A 87 5.69 7.64 -4.38
N LYS A 88 6.82 7.23 -3.81
CA LYS A 88 7.64 6.12 -4.31
C LYS A 88 7.04 4.80 -3.83
N ARG A 89 5.93 4.40 -4.43
CA ARG A 89 5.25 3.13 -4.12
C ARG A 89 6.16 1.94 -4.41
N ASN A 90 6.23 1.00 -3.47
CA ASN A 90 6.85 -0.30 -3.69
C ASN A 90 5.81 -1.31 -4.17
N VAL A 91 5.97 -1.82 -5.39
CA VAL A 91 5.19 -2.92 -5.96
C VAL A 91 6.10 -4.13 -6.04
N VAL A 92 5.66 -5.26 -5.51
CA VAL A 92 6.48 -6.47 -5.40
C VAL A 92 5.75 -7.63 -6.08
N THR A 93 6.41 -8.25 -7.06
CA THR A 93 5.92 -9.49 -7.69
C THR A 93 6.77 -10.65 -7.22
N MET A 94 6.17 -11.57 -6.46
CA MET A 94 6.82 -12.78 -5.96
C MET A 94 6.47 -13.94 -6.87
N THR A 95 7.49 -14.65 -7.35
CA THR A 95 7.33 -15.93 -8.05
C THR A 95 7.68 -17.06 -7.10
N ASN A 96 6.77 -18.01 -6.87
CA ASN A 96 7.10 -19.20 -6.09
C ASN A 96 7.74 -20.24 -7.02
N PRO A 97 9.05 -20.56 -6.89
CA PRO A 97 9.65 -21.62 -7.68
C PRO A 97 9.21 -22.97 -7.13
N VAL A 98 8.12 -23.52 -7.68
CA VAL A 98 7.81 -24.93 -7.44
C VAL A 98 8.85 -25.76 -8.19
N ALA A 99 9.60 -26.61 -7.47
CA ALA A 99 10.66 -27.45 -8.03
C ALA A 99 10.19 -28.12 -9.34
N ALA A 100 10.95 -27.88 -10.40
CA ALA A 100 10.62 -28.24 -11.77
C ALA A 100 10.34 -29.75 -11.93
N LYS A 101 9.08 -30.12 -11.80
CA LYS A 101 8.50 -31.26 -12.52
C LYS A 101 7.84 -30.68 -13.77
N LYS A 102 8.05 -31.32 -14.92
CA LYS A 102 7.51 -30.87 -16.21
C LYS A 102 6.03 -30.47 -16.04
N ASP A 103 5.70 -29.28 -16.55
CA ASP A 103 4.35 -28.68 -16.58
C ASP A 103 3.81 -28.08 -15.27
N VAL A 104 4.65 -27.42 -14.45
CA VAL A 104 4.15 -26.57 -13.33
C VAL A 104 4.17 -25.09 -13.71
N ALA A 105 2.99 -24.48 -13.76
CA ALA A 105 2.82 -23.05 -13.99
C ALA A 105 3.50 -22.24 -12.86
N ILE A 106 4.35 -21.28 -13.23
CA ILE A 106 4.93 -20.33 -12.28
C ILE A 106 3.79 -19.45 -11.75
N THR A 107 3.38 -19.66 -10.50
CA THR A 107 2.44 -18.76 -9.83
C THR A 107 3.19 -17.51 -9.39
N ALA A 108 2.92 -16.40 -10.08
CA ALA A 108 3.38 -15.06 -9.71
C ALA A 108 2.27 -14.35 -8.92
N VAL A 109 2.61 -13.77 -7.77
CA VAL A 109 1.72 -12.97 -6.93
C VAL A 109 2.25 -11.54 -6.92
N THR A 110 1.44 -10.59 -7.38
CA THR A 110 1.77 -9.16 -7.36
C THR A 110 1.06 -8.47 -6.20
N TYR A 111 1.83 -7.85 -5.32
CA TYR A 111 1.34 -6.95 -4.29
C TYR A 111 1.33 -5.52 -4.84
N GLU A 112 0.16 -4.89 -4.88
CA GLU A 112 -0.01 -3.51 -5.34
C GLU A 112 0.65 -2.50 -4.39
N TRP A 113 0.90 -2.90 -3.15
CA TRP A 113 1.66 -2.11 -2.20
C TRP A 113 2.39 -2.99 -1.20
N THR A 114 3.62 -2.61 -0.90
CA THR A 114 4.37 -3.13 0.24
C THR A 114 4.96 -1.97 1.06
N PRO A 115 5.12 -2.13 2.38
CA PRO A 115 5.71 -1.10 3.21
C PRO A 115 7.15 -0.76 2.80
N PRO A 116 7.59 0.49 3.02
CA PRO A 116 8.97 0.89 2.75
C PRO A 116 9.89 0.25 3.80
N VAL A 117 10.56 -0.84 3.41
CA VAL A 117 11.50 -1.57 4.25
C VAL A 117 12.79 -1.86 3.48
N PRO A 118 13.94 -2.02 4.17
CA PRO A 118 15.20 -2.33 3.50
C PRO A 118 15.23 -3.74 2.87
N ASN A 119 14.37 -4.65 3.33
CA ASN A 119 14.33 -6.04 2.88
C ASN A 119 12.91 -6.45 2.43
N GLN A 120 12.77 -6.87 1.18
CA GLN A 120 11.48 -7.33 0.63
C GLN A 120 10.89 -8.53 1.40
N ALA A 121 11.73 -9.43 1.93
CA ALA A 121 11.24 -10.54 2.74
C ALA A 121 10.53 -10.07 4.02
N LEU A 122 11.00 -8.97 4.63
CA LEU A 122 10.32 -8.35 5.78
C LEU A 122 8.97 -7.76 5.38
N ALA A 123 8.90 -7.14 4.20
CA ALA A 123 7.65 -6.60 3.65
C ALA A 123 6.62 -7.70 3.42
N VAL A 124 7.05 -8.82 2.83
CA VAL A 124 6.19 -9.98 2.58
C VAL A 124 5.70 -10.59 3.89
N ARG A 125 6.59 -10.81 4.87
CA ARG A 125 6.19 -11.31 6.20
C ARG A 125 5.15 -10.41 6.86
N TYR A 126 5.33 -9.09 6.79
CA TYR A 126 4.34 -8.14 7.30
C TYR A 126 2.98 -8.33 6.62
N ILE A 127 2.96 -8.45 5.29
CA ILE A 127 1.71 -8.66 4.54
C ILE A 127 1.06 -9.99 4.90
N GLU A 128 1.84 -11.05 5.10
CA GLU A 128 1.34 -12.36 5.51
C GLU A 128 0.63 -12.33 6.87
N LEU A 129 1.04 -11.43 7.77
CA LEU A 129 0.40 -11.21 9.08
C LEU A 129 -0.91 -10.41 8.98
N LEU A 130 -1.18 -9.73 7.86
CA LEU A 130 -2.47 -9.07 7.67
C LEU A 130 -3.57 -10.12 7.42
N PRO A 131 -4.82 -9.86 7.87
CA PRO A 131 -5.97 -10.66 7.47
C PRO A 131 -6.03 -10.82 5.94
N LYS A 132 -6.39 -12.02 5.46
CA LYS A 132 -6.34 -12.35 4.02
C LYS A 132 -7.15 -11.39 3.17
N GLU A 133 -8.25 -10.88 3.70
CA GLU A 133 -9.16 -9.94 3.04
C GLU A 133 -8.61 -8.50 2.98
N LYS A 134 -7.48 -8.22 3.65
CA LYS A 134 -6.80 -6.92 3.68
C LYS A 134 -5.43 -6.95 3.01
N GLN A 135 -4.98 -8.12 2.52
CA GLN A 135 -3.71 -8.23 1.82
C GLN A 135 -3.81 -7.56 0.45
N PRO A 136 -2.92 -6.61 0.10
CA PRO A 136 -3.02 -5.80 -1.12
C PRO A 136 -2.55 -6.58 -2.37
N VAL A 137 -3.04 -7.80 -2.56
CA VAL A 137 -2.74 -8.63 -3.73
C VAL A 137 -3.59 -8.14 -4.91
N ALA A 138 -2.94 -7.91 -6.05
CA ALA A 138 -3.57 -7.38 -7.25
C ALA A 138 -4.82 -8.19 -7.64
N GLY A 139 -5.91 -7.49 -7.94
CA GLY A 139 -7.18 -8.09 -8.32
C GLY A 139 -7.98 -8.76 -7.18
N THR A 140 -7.51 -8.68 -5.93
CA THR A 140 -8.23 -9.26 -4.78
C THR A 140 -9.05 -8.22 -4.00
N VAL A 141 -9.93 -8.70 -3.12
CA VAL A 141 -10.70 -7.83 -2.20
C VAL A 141 -9.81 -6.99 -1.29
N GLY A 142 -8.58 -7.44 -0.99
CA GLY A 142 -7.65 -6.70 -0.15
C GLY A 142 -6.97 -5.53 -0.87
N ALA A 143 -6.71 -5.65 -2.18
CA ALA A 143 -6.31 -4.50 -3.01
C ALA A 143 -7.42 -3.43 -3.06
N VAL A 144 -8.67 -3.88 -3.26
CA VAL A 144 -9.85 -3.00 -3.20
C VAL A 144 -9.99 -2.36 -1.81
N TYR A 145 -9.82 -3.13 -0.74
CA TYR A 145 -9.85 -2.63 0.63
C TYR A 145 -8.79 -1.53 0.85
N ARG A 146 -7.56 -1.74 0.38
CA ARG A 146 -6.50 -0.73 0.48
C ARG A 146 -6.90 0.55 -0.24
N LYS A 147 -7.36 0.48 -1.48
CA LYS A 147 -7.83 1.65 -2.25
C LYS A 147 -8.93 2.42 -1.50
N LYS A 148 -9.86 1.69 -0.86
CA LYS A 148 -10.89 2.28 0.01
C LYS A 148 -10.33 2.98 1.23
N GLN A 149 -9.31 2.41 1.88
CA GLN A 149 -8.64 3.06 3.01
C GLN A 149 -7.94 4.34 2.55
N MET A 150 -7.23 4.30 1.41
CA MET A 150 -6.56 5.49 0.87
C MET A 150 -7.53 6.64 0.60
N ALA A 151 -8.68 6.35 -0.02
CA ALA A 151 -9.69 7.36 -0.31
C ALA A 151 -10.32 7.98 0.95
N LYS A 152 -10.46 7.19 2.03
CA LYS A 152 -11.04 7.63 3.30
C LYS A 152 -10.05 8.36 4.19
N GLN A 153 -8.81 7.88 4.24
CA GLN A 153 -7.78 8.39 5.15
C GLN A 153 -7.12 9.66 4.64
N LEU A 154 -7.08 9.87 3.31
CA LEU A 154 -6.42 11.03 2.70
C LEU A 154 -7.35 11.81 1.76
N PRO A 155 -8.37 12.51 2.28
CA PRO A 155 -9.12 13.49 1.50
C PRO A 155 -8.20 14.64 1.04
N GLU A 156 -8.31 15.01 -0.23
CA GLU A 156 -7.50 16.12 -0.80
C GLU A 156 -7.77 17.47 -0.12
N HIS A 157 -9.03 17.68 0.27
CA HIS A 157 -9.52 18.90 0.92
C HIS A 157 -8.91 19.15 2.30
N ASP A 158 -8.33 18.12 2.93
CA ASP A 158 -7.70 18.25 4.25
C ASP A 158 -6.27 18.79 4.15
N GLN A 159 -5.66 18.70 2.97
CA GLN A 159 -4.24 18.99 2.73
C GLN A 159 -4.01 20.17 1.78
N ASP A 160 -4.99 20.49 0.94
CA ASP A 160 -4.83 21.46 -0.15
C ASP A 160 -5.96 22.50 -0.17
N PRO A 161 -5.69 23.78 0.15
CA PRO A 161 -6.71 24.83 0.09
C PRO A 161 -7.25 25.04 -1.33
N THR A 162 -6.49 24.70 -2.38
CA THR A 162 -6.95 24.85 -3.78
C THR A 162 -8.06 23.86 -4.15
N LYS A 163 -8.26 22.83 -3.33
CA LYS A 163 -9.32 21.83 -3.51
C LYS A 163 -10.60 22.20 -2.78
N CYS A 164 -10.54 23.17 -1.88
CA CYS A 164 -11.68 23.67 -1.14
C CYS A 164 -12.39 24.77 -1.94
N HIS A 165 -13.72 24.78 -1.91
CA HIS A 165 -14.50 25.85 -2.53
C HIS A 165 -14.73 27.00 -1.53
N GLU A 166 -14.74 28.23 -2.03
CA GLU A 166 -15.19 29.42 -1.30
C GLU A 166 -14.40 29.77 -0.03
N LEU A 167 -13.14 29.31 0.10
CA LEU A 167 -12.27 29.78 1.18
C LEU A 167 -11.89 31.24 0.99
N SER A 168 -12.03 32.04 2.04
CA SER A 168 -11.48 33.40 2.09
C SER A 168 -9.95 33.38 2.12
N PRO A 169 -9.26 34.46 1.70
CA PRO A 169 -7.80 34.53 1.77
C PRO A 169 -7.23 34.29 3.17
N ASN A 170 -7.97 34.65 4.21
CA ASN A 170 -7.57 34.41 5.60
C ASN A 170 -7.68 32.92 5.97
N GLU A 171 -8.76 32.24 5.57
CA GLU A 171 -8.92 30.80 5.81
C GLU A 171 -7.90 29.97 5.04
N VAL A 172 -7.57 30.35 3.80
CA VAL A 172 -6.47 29.74 3.04
C VAL A 172 -5.16 29.80 3.84
N LYS A 173 -4.85 30.97 4.41
CA LYS A 173 -3.64 31.14 5.23
C LYS A 173 -3.67 30.30 6.50
N GLN A 174 -4.82 30.24 7.19
CA GLN A 174 -4.98 29.41 8.39
C GLN A 174 -4.82 27.92 8.09
N MET A 175 -5.41 27.44 6.99
CA MET A 175 -5.26 26.06 6.55
C MET A 175 -3.81 25.72 6.19
N GLN A 176 -3.11 26.60 5.47
CA GLN A 176 -1.69 26.41 5.17
C GLN A 176 -0.83 26.32 6.44
N GLN A 177 -1.09 27.18 7.42
CA GLN A 177 -0.41 27.13 8.72
C GLN A 177 -0.72 25.85 9.48
N PHE A 178 -1.98 25.41 9.47
CA PHE A 178 -2.41 24.15 10.09
C PHE A 178 -1.70 22.95 9.45
N VAL A 179 -1.74 22.83 8.12
CA VAL A 179 -1.10 21.73 7.38
C VAL A 179 0.40 21.70 7.66
N LYS A 180 1.07 22.86 7.65
CA LYS A 180 2.49 22.95 7.99
C LYS A 180 2.78 22.43 9.40
N LYS A 181 2.04 22.92 10.41
CA LYS A 181 2.21 22.49 11.80
C LYS A 181 1.94 21.00 11.97
N TYR A 182 0.87 20.49 11.35
CA TYR A 182 0.52 19.07 11.35
C TYR A 182 1.64 18.19 10.78
N LYS A 183 2.21 18.60 9.64
CA LYS A 183 3.34 17.91 9.00
C LYS A 183 4.60 17.89 9.88
N GLU A 184 4.85 18.97 10.61
CA GLU A 184 6.03 19.10 11.47
C GLU A 184 5.88 18.34 12.80
N GLU A 185 4.71 18.40 13.44
CA GLU A 185 4.52 17.95 14.82
C GLU A 185 3.81 16.60 14.95
N ALA A 186 2.96 16.23 13.98
CA ALA A 186 2.03 15.09 14.13
C ALA A 186 2.17 14.02 13.04
N LEU A 187 2.62 14.38 11.83
CA LEU A 187 2.79 13.41 10.76
C LEU A 187 3.91 12.41 11.10
N GLY A 188 3.57 11.13 11.07
CA GLY A 188 4.48 10.02 11.31
C GLY A 188 4.37 8.94 10.25
N VAL A 189 5.50 8.29 9.96
CA VAL A 189 5.55 7.05 9.17
C VAL A 189 6.07 5.95 10.09
N GLY A 190 5.37 4.81 10.12
CA GLY A 190 5.74 3.66 10.94
C GLY A 190 6.85 2.83 10.29
N ASP A 191 7.83 2.40 11.09
CA ASP A 191 8.88 1.47 10.68
C ASP A 191 8.51 0.04 11.05
N ILE A 192 8.82 -0.91 10.17
CA ILE A 192 8.67 -2.35 10.44
C ILE A 192 10.00 -2.90 10.92
N LYS A 193 9.98 -3.53 12.09
CA LYS A 193 11.15 -4.18 12.70
C LYS A 193 10.84 -5.64 13.02
N VAL A 194 11.88 -6.46 13.01
CA VAL A 194 11.81 -7.82 13.53
C VAL A 194 11.83 -7.73 15.07
N PRO A 195 11.06 -8.55 15.80
CA PRO A 195 11.15 -8.59 17.26
C PRO A 195 12.58 -8.88 17.71
N GLU A 196 13.05 -8.14 18.72
CA GLU A 196 14.44 -8.18 19.21
C GLU A 196 14.91 -9.60 19.59
N GLU A 197 14.00 -10.42 20.13
CA GLU A 197 14.22 -11.82 20.48
C GLU A 197 14.67 -12.69 19.28
N MET A 198 14.25 -12.35 18.05
CA MET A 198 14.65 -13.06 16.84
C MET A 198 15.98 -12.57 16.26
N GLU A 199 16.43 -11.35 16.63
CA GLU A 199 17.72 -10.82 16.20
C GLU A 199 18.88 -11.49 16.96
N VAL A 200 18.66 -11.85 18.23
CA VAL A 200 19.63 -12.57 19.07
C VAL A 200 19.90 -13.97 18.52
N GLN A 201 18.86 -14.70 18.11
CA GLN A 201 19.00 -16.06 17.56
C GLN A 201 19.76 -16.11 16.21
N ASN A 202 19.68 -15.06 15.40
CA ASN A 202 20.44 -14.97 14.14
C ASN A 202 21.92 -14.63 14.37
N LYS A 203 22.24 -13.87 15.43
CA LYS A 203 23.63 -13.61 15.82
C LYS A 203 24.30 -14.85 16.42
N GLU A 204 23.56 -15.65 17.18
CA GLU A 204 24.08 -16.91 17.74
C GLU A 204 24.32 -17.97 16.65
N LYS A 205 23.44 -18.06 15.64
CA LYS A 205 23.65 -18.96 14.48
C LYS A 205 24.76 -18.51 13.52
N GLY A 206 25.04 -17.21 13.44
CA GLY A 206 26.13 -16.67 12.63
C GLY A 206 27.53 -16.86 13.24
N ALA A 207 27.62 -17.20 14.53
CA ALA A 207 28.89 -17.39 15.23
C ALA A 207 29.35 -18.87 15.29
N SER A 208 28.53 -19.83 14.89
CA SER A 208 28.83 -21.27 15.05
C SER A 208 29.30 -21.99 13.78
N GLU A 209 29.51 -21.30 12.65
CA GLU A 209 30.04 -21.92 11.42
C GLU A 209 31.39 -21.32 11.01
N ALA A 210 32.38 -21.44 11.89
CA ALA A 210 33.79 -21.35 11.52
C ALA A 210 34.61 -22.23 12.48
N GLY A 211 34.83 -23.51 12.15
CA GLY A 211 35.67 -24.38 12.96
C GLY A 211 35.59 -25.88 12.66
N ASP A 212 36.24 -26.28 11.57
CA ASP A 212 37.05 -27.51 11.39
C ASP A 212 36.43 -28.94 11.37
N ARG A 213 37.09 -29.76 10.54
CA ARG A 213 36.76 -31.09 10.02
C ARG A 213 36.86 -32.23 11.05
N GLY A 214 36.09 -33.31 10.83
CA GLY A 214 36.43 -34.64 11.35
C GLY A 214 35.37 -35.72 11.12
N THR A 215 35.66 -36.66 10.21
CA THR A 215 34.89 -37.86 9.89
C THR A 215 34.70 -38.84 11.06
N THR A 216 33.53 -39.47 11.18
CA THR A 216 33.34 -40.95 11.20
C THR A 216 31.86 -41.30 11.28
N ALA A 217 31.46 -42.35 10.54
CA ALA A 217 30.11 -42.86 10.43
C ALA A 217 29.81 -43.90 11.52
N VAL A 218 28.60 -43.89 12.10
CA VAL A 218 27.90 -45.09 12.58
C VAL A 218 26.37 -44.90 12.44
N VAL A 219 25.74 -45.92 11.87
CA VAL A 219 24.30 -46.17 11.65
C VAL A 219 23.56 -46.44 12.97
N GLY A 220 22.32 -45.95 13.10
CA GLY A 220 21.44 -46.26 14.23
C GLY A 220 19.98 -45.86 14.00
N ALA A 221 19.05 -46.73 14.36
CA ALA A 221 17.67 -46.81 13.90
C ALA A 221 16.64 -45.95 14.64
N LEU A 222 15.48 -45.81 13.98
CA LEU A 222 14.11 -45.49 14.43
C LEU A 222 13.85 -45.02 15.87
N GLY A 223 13.02 -43.98 15.99
CA GLY A 223 12.28 -43.69 17.22
C GLY A 223 11.29 -42.54 17.08
N ASN A 224 10.05 -42.89 16.76
CA ASN A 224 8.85 -42.04 16.69
C ASN A 224 8.55 -41.41 18.07
N LYS A 225 8.39 -40.07 18.20
CA LYS A 225 7.63 -39.44 19.31
C LYS A 225 6.99 -38.12 18.89
N THR A 226 5.70 -38.05 19.17
CA THR A 226 4.72 -37.01 18.97
C THR A 226 4.71 -35.95 20.08
N ALA A 227 4.20 -34.76 19.71
CA ALA A 227 3.56 -33.70 20.52
C ALA A 227 4.47 -32.61 21.14
N PRO A 228 3.94 -31.40 21.48
CA PRO A 228 2.61 -30.84 21.22
C PRO A 228 2.61 -29.48 20.51
N SER A 229 1.44 -29.13 19.95
CA SER A 229 1.08 -27.79 19.53
C SER A 229 0.91 -26.86 20.74
N THR A 230 1.65 -25.76 20.79
CA THR A 230 1.32 -24.62 21.64
C THR A 230 0.94 -23.45 20.75
N GLY A 231 -0.37 -23.22 20.64
CA GLY A 231 -0.90 -21.99 20.09
C GLY A 231 -0.57 -20.85 21.05
N ALA A 232 0.34 -19.97 20.63
CA ALA A 232 0.46 -18.66 21.25
C ALA A 232 -0.67 -17.80 20.68
N ALA A 233 -1.73 -17.62 21.47
CA ALA A 233 -2.75 -16.62 21.23
C ALA A 233 -2.07 -15.26 21.22
N TYR A 234 -1.95 -14.66 20.03
CA TYR A 234 -1.49 -13.29 19.92
C TYR A 234 -2.62 -12.37 20.37
N GLU A 235 -2.34 -11.58 21.40
CA GLU A 235 -3.28 -10.64 21.98
C GLU A 235 -3.51 -9.50 20.98
N GLN A 236 -4.70 -9.47 20.38
CA GLN A 236 -5.14 -8.53 19.33
C GLN A 236 -5.25 -7.06 19.77
N ASN A 237 -4.68 -6.67 20.91
CA ASN A 237 -5.03 -5.43 21.60
C ASN A 237 -3.99 -4.30 21.55
N SER A 238 -3.19 -4.20 20.48
CA SER A 238 -2.32 -3.01 20.31
C SER A 238 -2.14 -2.53 18.87
N ILE A 239 -3.13 -2.73 18.00
CA ILE A 239 -3.19 -2.08 16.67
C ILE A 239 -4.43 -1.20 16.63
N VAL A 240 -4.54 -0.30 17.60
CA VAL A 240 -5.56 0.77 17.64
C VAL A 240 -4.88 2.14 17.79
N GLY A 241 -3.72 2.29 17.17
CA GLY A 241 -3.20 3.61 16.79
C GLY A 241 -3.56 3.80 15.33
N TRP A 242 -4.04 4.99 14.97
CA TRP A 242 -4.36 5.40 13.61
C TRP A 242 -3.11 5.31 12.71
N MET A 243 -2.72 4.10 12.32
CA MET A 243 -1.76 3.87 11.26
C MET A 243 -2.51 4.20 9.97
N LEU A 244 -2.16 5.34 9.39
CA LEU A 244 -2.18 5.46 7.94
C LEU A 244 -1.50 4.19 7.42
N PHE A 245 -2.29 3.30 6.81
CA PHE A 245 -1.73 2.21 6.02
C PHE A 245 -1.20 2.88 4.74
N MET A 246 -0.16 3.69 4.86
CA MET A 246 0.78 3.92 3.74
C MET A 246 1.39 2.58 3.11
#